data_AF-A0A7W0P9R4-F1
#
_entry.id   AF-A0A7W0P9R4-F1
#
_cell.length_a   1.000
_cell.length_b   1.000
_cell.length_c   1.000
_cell.angle_alpha   90.00
_cell.angle_beta   90.00
_cell.angle_gamma   90.00
#
_symmetry.space_group_name_H-M   'P 1'
#
loop_
_entity.id
_entity.type
_entity.pdbx_description
1 polymer ?
#
loop_
_entity_poly.entity_id
_entity_poly.type
_entity_poly.pdbx_seq_one_letter_code
_entity_poly.pdbx_strand_id
1 'polypeptide(L)'
;MNIAGWSKVLPRFGLRHRSVAVVVALGCAVGALLVLAETGQPVRGSTQQSFSVTKTGPAELTLNPCCAPARFDYRITISYTGAPLNPNNPGVVTTFMDRLPMQVMNPGIGDAADARLNNCTYTAPGVPGPTVSCTAYFDSTHLTNTFTIGVRPTGEVGMATNTIELSSGESASWTTTIVRASPPPPPPPPPPPAAPAPIPGPAAAPTQTVVETFTAPGEAEPQAVAIAPTAQTGQVALTWSDPGSSFDATGFQLVQPGSGTARVPSVLGKVRPKLKITKKRTRTSLNVRITGLKRGKLKFKIVAKKLKGPTRVIAKIRQSKRG
;
A
#
# COMPACT_ATOMS: atom_id res chain seq x y z
N MET A 1 55.39 8.91 -8.66
CA MET A 1 55.20 9.46 -7.30
C MET A 1 54.09 8.67 -6.63
N ASN A 2 54.47 7.78 -5.71
CA ASN A 2 53.58 6.98 -4.89
C ASN A 2 53.25 7.77 -3.62
N ILE A 3 51.96 7.91 -3.28
CA ILE A 3 51.56 8.30 -1.94
C ILE A 3 50.69 7.19 -1.38
N ALA A 4 51.27 6.51 -0.40
CA ALA A 4 50.70 5.45 0.38
C ALA A 4 49.74 5.99 1.45
N GLY A 5 48.71 5.19 1.74
CA GLY A 5 48.23 4.88 3.09
C GLY A 5 47.52 5.99 3.87
N TRP A 6 46.35 5.66 4.39
CA TRP A 6 46.16 5.40 5.83
C TRP A 6 44.74 4.88 6.09
N SER A 7 44.66 3.64 6.56
CA SER A 7 43.45 3.04 7.11
C SER A 7 43.17 3.62 8.50
N LYS A 8 42.03 4.29 8.69
CA LYS A 8 41.47 4.53 10.03
C LYS A 8 40.40 3.49 10.31
N VAL A 9 40.75 2.56 11.19
CA VAL A 9 39.83 1.63 11.86
C VAL A 9 39.11 2.41 12.96
N LEU A 10 37.79 2.57 12.84
CA LEU A 10 36.94 3.10 13.92
C LEU A 10 36.31 1.95 14.71
N PRO A 11 36.25 2.04 16.05
CA PRO A 11 35.59 1.04 16.88
C PRO A 11 34.07 1.14 16.73
N ARG A 12 33.43 0.02 16.38
CA ARG A 12 31.97 -0.13 16.45
C ARG A 12 31.54 -0.20 17.92
N PHE A 13 30.97 0.88 18.41
CA PHE A 13 30.20 0.93 19.65
C PHE A 13 29.04 -0.07 19.59
N GLY A 14 29.02 -0.99 20.57
CA GLY A 14 27.90 -1.91 20.79
C GLY A 14 26.73 -1.16 21.40
N LEU A 15 25.73 -0.82 20.59
CA LEU A 15 24.41 -0.43 21.10
C LEU A 15 23.67 -1.69 21.57
N ARG A 16 23.59 -1.83 22.90
CA ARG A 16 22.63 -2.71 23.57
C ARG A 16 21.22 -2.19 23.29
N HIS A 17 20.50 -2.83 22.37
CA HIS A 17 19.06 -2.65 22.28
C HIS A 17 18.39 -3.31 23.48
N ARG A 18 18.00 -2.47 24.46
CA ARG A 18 16.98 -2.83 25.45
C ARG A 18 15.65 -2.93 24.72
N SER A 19 15.09 -4.14 24.69
CA SER A 19 13.72 -4.40 24.29
C SER A 19 12.78 -3.71 25.27
N VAL A 20 12.21 -2.58 24.86
CA VAL A 20 11.06 -1.97 25.55
C VAL A 20 9.82 -2.69 25.03
N ALA A 21 9.22 -3.51 25.88
CA ALA A 21 7.90 -4.08 25.67
C ALA A 21 6.88 -2.94 25.69
N VAL A 22 6.32 -2.60 24.52
CA VAL A 22 5.16 -1.71 24.44
C VAL A 22 3.92 -2.56 24.69
N VAL A 23 3.40 -2.46 25.90
CA VAL A 23 2.04 -2.89 26.26
C VAL A 23 1.09 -1.85 25.70
N VAL A 24 0.39 -2.18 24.61
CA VAL A 24 -0.74 -1.36 24.14
C VAL A 24 -1.94 -1.71 25.01
N ALA A 25 -2.14 -0.90 26.05
CA ALA A 25 -3.35 -0.90 26.84
C ALA A 25 -4.48 -0.27 26.01
N LEU A 26 -5.55 -1.05 25.82
CA LEU A 26 -6.81 -0.62 25.23
C LEU A 26 -7.52 0.31 26.24
N GLY A 27 -7.31 1.62 26.10
CA GLY A 27 -7.97 2.64 26.91
C GLY A 27 -9.19 3.21 26.18
N CYS A 28 -10.39 2.76 26.56
CA CYS A 28 -11.62 3.50 26.30
C CYS A 28 -11.59 4.79 27.13
N ALA A 29 -11.21 5.91 26.51
CA ALA A 29 -11.38 7.23 27.09
C ALA A 29 -12.64 7.89 26.51
N VAL A 30 -13.69 7.91 27.32
CA VAL A 30 -14.83 8.82 27.18
C VAL A 30 -14.29 10.23 27.40
N GLY A 31 -14.11 10.98 26.31
CA GLY A 31 -13.76 12.39 26.36
C GLY A 31 -15.00 13.21 26.70
N ALA A 32 -15.23 13.46 27.99
CA ALA A 32 -16.05 14.58 28.42
C ALA A 32 -15.27 15.86 28.11
N LEU A 33 -15.75 16.61 27.13
CA LEU A 33 -15.21 17.92 26.76
C LEU A 33 -15.55 18.90 27.89
N LEU A 34 -14.57 19.21 28.73
CA LEU A 34 -14.63 20.32 29.68
C LEU A 34 -14.42 21.61 28.89
N VAL A 35 -15.52 22.29 28.56
CA VAL A 35 -15.51 23.65 28.05
C VAL A 35 -15.12 24.56 29.21
N LEU A 36 -13.86 24.99 29.24
CA LEU A 36 -13.44 26.12 30.05
C LEU A 36 -14.08 27.38 29.46
N ALA A 37 -15.05 27.92 30.18
CA ALA A 37 -15.63 29.22 29.90
C ALA A 37 -14.58 30.30 30.23
N GLU A 38 -13.85 30.75 29.22
CA GLU A 38 -13.10 31.99 29.28
C GLU A 38 -14.10 33.14 29.29
N THR A 39 -14.22 33.82 30.42
CA THR A 39 -14.95 35.08 30.55
C THR A 39 -14.17 36.18 29.84
N GLY A 40 -14.21 36.19 28.51
CA GLY A 40 -13.81 37.32 27.69
C GLY A 40 -14.85 38.43 27.82
N GLN A 41 -14.41 39.65 28.09
CA GLN A 41 -15.28 40.83 28.13
C GLN A 41 -16.04 40.99 26.80
N PRO A 42 -17.33 41.39 26.83
CA PRO A 42 -18.10 41.64 25.61
C PRO A 42 -17.51 42.85 24.88
N VAL A 43 -16.73 42.58 23.84
CA VAL A 43 -16.39 43.58 22.83
C VAL A 43 -17.72 44.05 22.24
N ARG A 44 -18.03 45.34 22.41
CA ARG A 44 -19.26 45.97 21.91
C ARG A 44 -19.43 45.61 20.43
N GLY A 45 -20.52 44.90 20.15
CA GLY A 45 -20.81 44.31 18.86
C GLY A 45 -20.83 45.37 17.76
N SER A 46 -19.83 45.33 16.89
CA SER A 46 -20.10 45.59 15.48
C SER A 46 -21.24 44.65 15.10
N THR A 47 -22.30 45.17 14.49
CA THR A 47 -23.34 44.37 13.85
C THR A 47 -22.66 43.24 13.07
N GLN A 48 -22.71 42.03 13.63
CA GLN A 48 -21.99 40.87 13.10
C GLN A 48 -22.61 40.58 11.73
N GLN A 49 -21.92 41.01 10.67
CA GLN A 49 -22.35 40.73 9.32
C GLN A 49 -22.26 39.22 9.15
N SER A 50 -23.41 38.59 8.95
CA SER A 50 -23.49 37.15 8.79
C SER A 50 -23.22 36.80 7.33
N PHE A 51 -22.20 35.98 7.10
CA PHE A 51 -21.94 35.37 5.80
C PHE A 51 -22.06 33.86 5.93
N SER A 52 -22.11 33.18 4.80
CA SER A 52 -21.92 31.74 4.70
C SER A 52 -20.98 31.45 3.55
N VAL A 53 -20.12 30.45 3.72
CA VAL A 53 -19.19 30.03 2.68
C VAL A 53 -19.28 28.52 2.51
N THR A 54 -19.32 28.08 1.26
CA THR A 54 -19.20 26.67 0.89
C THR A 54 -18.11 26.49 -0.14
N LYS A 55 -17.51 25.30 -0.12
CA LYS A 55 -16.39 24.93 -0.96
C LYS A 55 -16.56 23.50 -1.44
N THR A 56 -16.40 23.29 -2.74
CA THR A 56 -16.50 21.97 -3.37
C THR A 56 -15.40 21.80 -4.40
N GLY A 57 -15.09 20.55 -4.73
CA GLY A 57 -14.06 20.20 -5.71
C GLY A 57 -14.11 18.71 -6.05
N PRO A 58 -13.18 18.20 -6.86
CA PRO A 58 -13.08 16.77 -7.10
C PRO A 58 -12.77 16.03 -5.79
N ALA A 59 -13.41 14.89 -5.58
CA ALA A 59 -13.14 14.01 -4.44
C ALA A 59 -11.84 13.22 -4.63
N GLU A 60 -11.56 12.81 -5.87
CA GLU A 60 -10.35 12.09 -6.26
C GLU A 60 -9.77 12.66 -7.54
N LEU A 61 -8.43 12.68 -7.62
CA LEU A 61 -7.68 13.07 -8.79
C LEU A 61 -6.61 12.01 -9.10
N THR A 62 -6.62 11.48 -10.32
CA THR A 62 -5.61 10.54 -10.78
C THR A 62 -4.51 11.25 -11.57
N LEU A 63 -3.27 11.16 -11.09
CA LEU A 63 -2.09 11.65 -11.77
C LEU A 63 -1.59 10.62 -12.79
N ASN A 64 -1.57 11.02 -14.06
CA ASN A 64 -0.96 10.24 -15.12
C ASN A 64 0.56 10.53 -15.19
N PRO A 65 1.43 9.51 -15.13
CA PRO A 65 2.87 9.73 -15.17
C PRO A 65 3.42 10.28 -16.49
N CYS A 66 2.69 10.16 -17.61
CA CYS A 66 3.23 10.53 -18.92
C CYS A 66 3.03 12.00 -19.31
N CYS A 67 2.18 12.74 -18.61
CA CYS A 67 1.81 14.09 -19.02
C CYS A 67 1.65 15.03 -17.82
N ALA A 68 1.83 16.33 -18.09
CA ALA A 68 1.61 17.35 -17.08
C ALA A 68 0.14 17.31 -16.63
N PRO A 69 -0.16 17.18 -15.33
CA PRO A 69 -1.53 17.00 -14.85
C PRO A 69 -2.45 18.13 -15.30
N ALA A 70 -3.68 17.80 -15.73
CA ALA A 70 -4.67 18.80 -16.10
C ALA A 70 -5.00 19.73 -14.92
N ARG A 71 -5.43 20.96 -15.22
CA ARG A 71 -5.98 21.85 -14.20
C ARG A 71 -7.32 21.29 -13.72
N PHE A 72 -7.67 21.59 -12.47
CA PHE A 72 -8.99 21.31 -11.92
C PHE A 72 -9.42 22.48 -11.03
N ASP A 73 -10.72 22.56 -10.78
CA ASP A 73 -11.31 23.71 -10.11
C ASP A 73 -11.87 23.36 -8.74
N TYR A 74 -11.66 24.27 -7.78
CA TYR A 74 -12.47 24.37 -6.58
C TYR A 74 -13.58 25.37 -6.81
N ARG A 75 -14.83 24.98 -6.60
CA ARG A 75 -15.99 25.88 -6.68
C ARG A 75 -16.30 26.43 -5.29
N ILE A 76 -16.33 27.76 -5.19
CA ILE A 76 -16.56 28.50 -3.96
C ILE A 76 -17.85 29.29 -4.09
N THR A 77 -18.68 29.26 -3.05
CA THR A 77 -19.89 30.07 -2.97
C THR A 77 -19.90 30.81 -1.66
N ILE A 78 -19.93 32.13 -1.71
CA ILE A 78 -20.06 33.02 -0.55
C ILE A 78 -21.41 33.69 -0.64
N SER A 79 -22.24 33.59 0.40
CA SER A 79 -23.55 34.25 0.45
C SER A 79 -23.67 35.13 1.66
N TYR A 80 -24.19 36.34 1.48
CA TYR A 80 -24.59 37.23 2.55
C TYR A 80 -25.90 36.74 3.19
N THR A 81 -25.91 36.58 4.52
CA THR A 81 -27.06 36.05 5.28
C THR A 81 -27.55 37.04 6.35
N GLY A 82 -27.06 38.28 6.33
CA GLY A 82 -27.47 39.34 7.25
C GLY A 82 -28.79 40.03 6.87
N ALA A 83 -29.05 41.19 7.49
CA ALA A 83 -30.25 41.98 7.25
C ALA A 83 -30.34 42.48 5.79
N PRO A 84 -31.55 42.66 5.22
CA PRO A 84 -31.71 43.12 3.84
C PRO A 84 -30.88 44.37 3.52
N LEU A 85 -30.11 44.30 2.43
CA LEU A 85 -29.27 45.41 2.00
C LEU A 85 -30.12 46.50 1.36
N ASN A 86 -29.90 47.75 1.76
CA ASN A 86 -30.56 48.90 1.15
C ASN A 86 -29.98 49.15 -0.25
N PRO A 87 -30.81 49.24 -1.32
CA PRO A 87 -30.34 49.47 -2.69
C PRO A 87 -29.59 50.81 -2.87
N ASN A 88 -29.75 51.76 -1.96
CA ASN A 88 -29.10 53.07 -1.99
C ASN A 88 -27.77 53.13 -1.23
N ASN A 89 -27.33 52.03 -0.60
CA ASN A 89 -26.07 51.96 0.16
C ASN A 89 -24.99 51.26 -0.69
N PRO A 90 -23.68 51.49 -0.47
CA PRO A 90 -22.61 50.96 -1.33
C PRO A 90 -22.36 49.45 -1.17
N GLY A 91 -23.35 48.70 -0.70
CA GLY A 91 -23.25 47.26 -0.46
C GLY A 91 -22.46 46.92 0.80
N VAL A 92 -22.22 45.62 0.96
CA VAL A 92 -21.41 45.04 2.04
C VAL A 92 -20.24 44.30 1.38
N VAL A 93 -19.09 44.32 2.04
CA VAL A 93 -17.87 43.66 1.56
C VAL A 93 -17.35 42.67 2.60
N THR A 94 -16.74 41.58 2.13
CA THR A 94 -15.94 40.69 2.97
C THR A 94 -14.67 40.32 2.20
N THR A 95 -13.55 40.21 2.91
CA THR A 95 -12.33 39.67 2.32
C THR A 95 -12.25 38.18 2.62
N PHE A 96 -11.62 37.42 1.73
CA PHE A 96 -11.36 36.01 1.98
C PHE A 96 -9.92 35.65 1.67
N MET A 97 -9.42 34.63 2.36
CA MET A 97 -8.15 34.00 2.08
C MET A 97 -8.38 32.50 1.88
N ASP A 98 -8.01 31.99 0.71
CA ASP A 98 -8.02 30.57 0.39
C ASP A 98 -6.59 30.02 0.47
N ARG A 99 -6.37 29.07 1.39
CA ARG A 99 -5.07 28.42 1.62
C ARG A 99 -5.06 27.08 0.88
N LEU A 100 -4.30 27.02 -0.20
CA LEU A 100 -4.20 25.83 -1.04
C LEU A 100 -3.19 24.84 -0.45
N PRO A 101 -3.41 23.53 -0.61
CA PRO A 101 -2.52 22.51 -0.09
C PRO A 101 -1.24 22.38 -0.93
N MET A 102 -0.19 21.77 -0.36
CA MET A 102 1.12 21.60 -1.02
C MET A 102 1.06 20.78 -2.31
N GLN A 103 0.01 19.97 -2.50
CA GLN A 103 -0.16 19.14 -3.69
C GLN A 103 -0.68 19.92 -4.91
N VAL A 104 -0.97 21.22 -4.78
CA VAL A 104 -1.41 22.07 -5.89
C VAL A 104 -0.58 23.36 -5.98
N MET A 105 -0.58 23.96 -7.17
CA MET A 105 0.15 25.19 -7.51
C MET A 105 -0.57 25.98 -8.61
N ASN A 106 -0.05 27.16 -8.94
CA ASN A 106 -0.51 28.02 -10.03
C ASN A 106 -2.01 28.35 -9.97
N PRO A 107 -2.49 28.94 -8.85
CA PRO A 107 -3.89 29.28 -8.72
C PRO A 107 -4.27 30.37 -9.71
N GLY A 108 -5.51 30.32 -10.15
CA GLY A 108 -6.13 31.39 -10.92
C GLY A 108 -7.63 31.36 -10.68
N ILE A 109 -8.26 32.53 -10.59
CA ILE A 109 -9.72 32.60 -10.55
C ILE A 109 -10.24 32.35 -11.96
N GLY A 110 -11.07 31.31 -12.08
CA GLY A 110 -11.75 30.95 -13.31
C GLY A 110 -13.04 31.73 -13.49
N ASP A 111 -14.00 31.14 -14.19
CA ASP A 111 -15.28 31.77 -14.54
C ASP A 111 -15.94 32.43 -13.33
N ALA A 112 -15.88 33.76 -13.34
CA ALA A 112 -16.39 34.68 -12.34
C ALA A 112 -17.45 35.59 -12.98
N ALA A 113 -18.14 35.13 -14.02
CA ALA A 113 -19.03 35.95 -14.84
C ALA A 113 -20.05 36.76 -14.00
N ASP A 114 -20.51 36.17 -12.89
CA ASP A 114 -21.41 36.82 -11.93
C ASP A 114 -20.75 37.13 -10.57
N ALA A 115 -19.48 36.79 -10.38
CA ALA A 115 -18.78 37.02 -9.11
C ALA A 115 -18.17 38.42 -9.08
N ARG A 116 -18.67 39.24 -8.17
CA ARG A 116 -18.21 40.61 -7.92
C ARG A 116 -16.99 40.60 -7.00
N LEU A 117 -15.89 40.09 -7.54
CA LEU A 117 -14.60 40.03 -6.87
C LEU A 117 -13.70 41.19 -7.31
N ASN A 118 -12.96 41.77 -6.37
CA ASN A 118 -11.88 42.69 -6.71
C ASN A 118 -10.65 42.48 -5.82
N ASN A 119 -9.58 43.23 -6.11
CA ASN A 119 -8.33 43.24 -5.34
C ASN A 119 -7.77 41.83 -5.13
N CYS A 120 -7.92 40.97 -6.15
CA CYS A 120 -7.45 39.60 -6.08
C CYS A 120 -5.92 39.54 -6.16
N THR A 121 -5.32 38.83 -5.22
CA THR A 121 -3.90 38.60 -5.12
C THR A 121 -3.63 37.10 -5.07
N TYR A 122 -2.52 36.70 -5.69
CA TYR A 122 -2.12 35.31 -5.83
C TYR A 122 -0.66 35.19 -5.46
N THR A 123 -0.30 34.06 -4.85
CA THR A 123 1.11 33.68 -4.77
C THR A 123 1.67 33.47 -6.19
N ALA A 124 2.96 33.80 -6.37
CA ALA A 124 3.63 33.66 -7.67
C ALA A 124 3.52 32.23 -8.25
N PRO A 125 3.48 32.09 -9.58
CA PRO A 125 3.48 30.77 -10.22
C PRO A 125 4.69 29.92 -9.81
N GLY A 126 4.49 28.61 -9.72
CA GLY A 126 5.50 27.61 -9.38
C GLY A 126 5.63 27.34 -7.88
N VAL A 127 4.95 28.09 -7.03
CA VAL A 127 4.98 27.90 -5.57
C VAL A 127 3.91 26.88 -5.14
N PRO A 128 4.30 25.75 -4.49
CA PRO A 128 3.37 24.81 -3.88
C PRO A 128 2.68 25.42 -2.65
N GLY A 129 1.45 24.98 -2.37
CA GLY A 129 0.65 25.51 -1.26
C GLY A 129 0.35 27.02 -1.32
N PRO A 130 -0.01 27.57 -2.49
CA PRO A 130 -0.19 29.01 -2.63
C PRO A 130 -1.43 29.52 -1.91
N THR A 131 -1.49 30.83 -1.68
CA THR A 131 -2.69 31.51 -1.18
C THR A 131 -3.35 32.35 -2.28
N VAL A 132 -4.68 32.44 -2.20
CA VAL A 132 -5.51 33.36 -2.99
C VAL A 132 -6.26 34.26 -2.04
N SER A 133 -6.22 35.57 -2.24
CA SER A 133 -6.97 36.52 -1.43
C SER A 133 -7.70 37.52 -2.31
N CYS A 134 -8.98 37.76 -2.06
CA CYS A 134 -9.80 38.75 -2.78
C CYS A 134 -10.79 39.42 -1.83
N THR A 135 -11.42 40.49 -2.32
CA THR A 135 -12.59 41.10 -1.68
C THR A 135 -13.84 40.78 -2.50
N ALA A 136 -14.89 40.30 -1.84
CA ALA A 136 -16.18 40.00 -2.44
C ALA A 136 -17.20 41.10 -2.06
N TYR A 137 -17.97 41.55 -3.06
CA TYR A 137 -18.96 42.62 -2.92
C TYR A 137 -20.38 42.07 -3.01
N PHE A 138 -21.25 42.58 -2.15
CA PHE A 138 -22.65 42.19 -2.06
C PHE A 138 -23.54 43.43 -2.06
N ASP A 139 -24.65 43.38 -2.78
CA ASP A 139 -25.66 44.43 -2.77
C ASP A 139 -27.06 43.81 -2.79
N SER A 140 -28.10 44.66 -2.79
CA SER A 140 -29.50 44.21 -2.79
C SER A 140 -29.89 43.27 -3.96
N THR A 141 -29.12 43.27 -5.04
CA THR A 141 -29.35 42.44 -6.23
C THR A 141 -28.42 41.23 -6.33
N HIS A 142 -27.28 41.26 -5.63
CA HIS A 142 -26.25 40.23 -5.66
C HIS A 142 -25.86 39.84 -4.22
N LEU A 143 -26.61 38.90 -3.66
CA LEU A 143 -26.38 38.37 -2.30
C LEU A 143 -25.48 37.13 -2.29
N THR A 144 -25.16 36.58 -3.46
CA THR A 144 -24.34 35.37 -3.61
C THR A 144 -23.26 35.59 -4.65
N ASN A 145 -22.02 35.28 -4.30
CA ASN A 145 -20.88 35.23 -5.18
C ASN A 145 -20.46 33.77 -5.38
N THR A 146 -20.45 33.31 -6.63
CA THR A 146 -19.99 31.96 -6.99
C THR A 146 -18.88 32.06 -8.03
N PHE A 147 -17.74 31.45 -7.74
CA PHE A 147 -16.56 31.48 -8.60
C PHE A 147 -15.76 30.19 -8.46
N THR A 148 -14.82 29.99 -9.37
CA THR A 148 -13.87 28.87 -9.30
C THR A 148 -12.45 29.35 -9.04
N ILE A 149 -11.70 28.58 -8.28
CA ILE A 149 -10.24 28.69 -8.19
C ILE A 149 -9.67 27.46 -8.89
N GLY A 150 -9.16 27.69 -10.10
CA GLY A 150 -8.46 26.69 -10.86
C GLY A 150 -7.03 26.53 -10.36
N VAL A 151 -6.59 25.30 -10.19
CA VAL A 151 -5.23 24.95 -9.75
C VAL A 151 -4.63 23.86 -10.63
N ARG A 152 -3.31 23.69 -10.57
CA ARG A 152 -2.59 22.58 -11.19
C ARG A 152 -1.96 21.69 -10.12
N PRO A 153 -2.09 20.36 -10.20
CA PRO A 153 -1.37 19.45 -9.31
C PRO A 153 0.15 19.58 -9.42
N THR A 154 0.87 19.45 -8.31
CA THR A 154 2.35 19.44 -8.27
C THR A 154 2.96 18.11 -8.70
N GLY A 155 2.15 17.04 -8.72
CA GLY A 155 2.61 15.66 -8.95
C GLY A 155 2.78 14.84 -7.67
N GLU A 156 2.63 15.47 -6.50
CA GLU A 156 2.59 14.79 -5.21
C GLU A 156 1.25 14.07 -4.99
N VAL A 157 1.32 12.88 -4.39
CA VAL A 157 0.15 12.06 -4.03
C VAL A 157 -0.21 12.25 -2.57
N GLY A 158 -1.46 11.99 -2.20
CA GLY A 158 -1.94 12.07 -0.83
C GLY A 158 -3.24 12.88 -0.70
N MET A 159 -3.58 13.18 0.55
CA MET A 159 -4.76 14.00 0.87
C MET A 159 -4.40 15.48 0.79
N ALA A 160 -5.17 16.23 0.00
CA ALA A 160 -5.01 17.65 -0.22
C ALA A 160 -6.24 18.40 0.31
N THR A 161 -6.13 19.01 1.50
CA THR A 161 -7.22 19.79 2.10
C THR A 161 -7.02 21.26 1.80
N ASN A 162 -8.00 21.87 1.16
CA ASN A 162 -8.02 23.28 0.80
C ASN A 162 -9.06 24.01 1.65
N THR A 163 -8.66 25.10 2.30
CA THR A 163 -9.50 25.84 3.28
C THR A 163 -9.62 27.29 2.88
N ILE A 164 -10.85 27.78 2.80
CA ILE A 164 -11.17 29.20 2.68
C ILE A 164 -11.65 29.75 4.02
N GLU A 165 -11.21 30.97 4.32
CA GLU A 165 -11.54 31.72 5.53
C GLU A 165 -11.98 33.14 5.14
N LEU A 166 -13.14 33.58 5.61
CA LEU A 166 -13.63 34.95 5.44
C LEU A 166 -13.15 35.83 6.59
N SER A 167 -13.01 37.14 6.37
CA SER A 167 -12.68 38.11 7.42
C SER A 167 -13.72 38.20 8.54
N SER A 168 -14.94 37.76 8.28
CA SER A 168 -16.04 37.66 9.24
C SER A 168 -15.95 36.41 10.13
N GLY A 169 -15.01 35.50 9.87
CA GLY A 169 -14.71 34.32 10.68
C GLY A 169 -15.31 33.01 10.17
N GLU A 170 -16.21 33.04 9.18
CA GLU A 170 -16.72 31.82 8.56
C GLU A 170 -15.64 31.16 7.70
N SER A 171 -15.63 29.83 7.70
CA SER A 171 -14.68 29.04 6.92
C SER A 171 -15.33 27.81 6.33
N ALA A 172 -14.74 27.31 5.24
CA ALA A 172 -15.11 26.05 4.62
C ALA A 172 -13.87 25.33 4.13
N SER A 173 -13.89 24.00 4.13
CA SER A 173 -12.81 23.17 3.64
C SER A 173 -13.30 22.07 2.71
N TRP A 174 -12.45 21.68 1.77
CA TRP A 174 -12.68 20.54 0.90
C TRP A 174 -11.41 19.71 0.79
N THR A 175 -11.55 18.39 0.80
CA THR A 175 -10.42 17.47 0.71
C THR A 175 -10.49 16.66 -0.58
N THR A 176 -9.39 16.67 -1.33
CA THR A 176 -9.21 15.89 -2.55
C THR A 176 -8.15 14.81 -2.31
N THR A 177 -8.45 13.58 -2.71
CA THR A 177 -7.48 12.48 -2.70
C THR A 177 -6.72 12.45 -4.02
N ILE A 178 -5.41 12.58 -3.99
CA ILE A 178 -4.58 12.56 -5.19
C ILE A 178 -3.84 11.22 -5.26
N VAL A 179 -4.15 10.42 -6.28
CA VAL A 179 -3.58 9.08 -6.49
C VAL A 179 -2.76 9.04 -7.76
N ARG A 180 -1.84 8.07 -7.86
CA ARG A 180 -1.09 7.80 -9.09
C ARG A 180 -1.83 6.76 -9.92
N ALA A 181 -1.93 6.97 -11.24
CA ALA A 181 -2.43 5.94 -12.14
C ALA A 181 -1.59 4.67 -11.99
N SER A 182 -2.25 3.52 -11.82
CA SER A 182 -1.56 2.23 -11.80
C SER A 182 -0.99 1.96 -13.20
N PRO A 183 0.22 1.36 -13.29
CA PRO A 183 0.74 0.94 -14.58
C PRO A 183 -0.21 -0.07 -15.23
N PRO A 184 -0.35 -0.04 -16.57
CA PRO A 184 -1.18 -1.02 -17.26
C PRO A 184 -0.68 -2.43 -16.93
N PRO A 185 -1.60 -3.42 -16.83
CA PRO A 185 -1.20 -4.79 -16.58
C PRO A 185 -0.22 -5.26 -17.67
N PRO A 186 0.80 -6.06 -17.31
CA PRO A 186 1.72 -6.58 -18.29
C PRO A 186 0.95 -7.35 -19.38
N PRO A 187 1.37 -7.26 -20.66
CA PRO A 187 0.72 -8.01 -21.72
C PRO A 187 0.72 -9.50 -21.37
N PRO A 188 -0.34 -10.24 -21.72
CA PRO A 188 -0.36 -11.68 -21.50
C PRO A 188 0.88 -12.30 -22.16
N PRO A 189 1.54 -13.26 -21.51
CA PRO A 189 2.67 -13.94 -22.11
C PRO A 189 2.24 -14.54 -23.45
N PRO A 190 3.11 -14.51 -24.48
CA PRO A 190 2.80 -15.13 -25.76
C PRO A 190 2.39 -16.58 -25.52
N PRO A 191 1.38 -17.10 -26.26
CA PRO A 191 1.01 -18.50 -26.16
C PRO A 191 2.27 -19.35 -26.35
N PRO A 192 2.49 -20.39 -25.51
CA PRO A 192 3.61 -21.30 -25.70
C PRO A 192 3.61 -21.79 -27.15
N PRO A 193 4.78 -21.89 -27.80
CA PRO A 193 4.87 -22.56 -29.09
C PRO A 193 4.12 -23.88 -29.00
N ALA A 194 3.25 -24.14 -29.98
CA ALA A 194 2.51 -25.40 -30.03
C ALA A 194 3.52 -26.53 -29.81
N ALA A 195 3.34 -27.28 -28.71
CA ALA A 195 4.25 -28.36 -28.39
C ALA A 195 4.33 -29.26 -29.63
N PRO A 196 5.54 -29.64 -30.10
CA PRO A 196 5.68 -30.66 -31.11
C PRO A 196 4.77 -31.83 -30.74
N ALA A 197 4.03 -32.36 -31.72
CA ALA A 197 3.12 -33.47 -31.49
C ALA A 197 3.80 -34.48 -30.57
N PRO A 198 3.19 -34.86 -29.42
CA PRO A 198 3.85 -35.69 -28.45
C PRO A 198 4.29 -36.97 -29.13
N ILE A 199 5.61 -37.14 -29.28
CA ILE A 199 6.20 -38.45 -29.52
C ILE A 199 5.61 -39.33 -28.41
N PRO A 200 5.00 -40.50 -28.71
CA PRO A 200 4.40 -41.37 -27.71
C PRO A 200 5.41 -41.78 -26.64
N GLY A 201 5.57 -40.94 -25.62
CA GLY A 201 6.35 -41.18 -24.44
C GLY A 201 5.44 -41.80 -23.39
N PRO A 202 5.97 -42.69 -22.52
CA PRO A 202 5.18 -43.22 -21.42
C PRO A 202 4.56 -42.07 -20.60
N ALA A 203 3.25 -42.16 -20.36
CA ALA A 203 2.46 -41.13 -19.70
C ALA A 203 3.15 -40.60 -18.43
N ALA A 204 3.36 -39.28 -18.37
CA ALA A 204 3.93 -38.63 -17.19
C ALA A 204 3.01 -38.84 -15.98
N ALA A 205 3.58 -39.27 -14.85
CA ALA A 205 2.81 -39.48 -13.62
C ALA A 205 2.12 -38.17 -13.18
N PRO A 206 0.89 -38.25 -12.62
CA PRO A 206 0.13 -37.07 -12.22
C PRO A 206 0.90 -36.23 -11.19
N THR A 207 0.91 -34.91 -11.39
CA THR A 207 1.50 -33.95 -10.44
C THR A 207 0.55 -33.76 -9.26
N GLN A 208 1.05 -33.88 -8.03
CA GLN A 208 0.27 -33.60 -6.82
C GLN A 208 0.53 -32.16 -6.37
N THR A 209 -0.53 -31.45 -5.96
CA THR A 209 -0.42 -30.06 -5.47
C THR A 209 -1.03 -29.98 -4.08
N VAL A 210 -0.27 -29.42 -3.13
CA VAL A 210 -0.71 -29.16 -1.77
C VAL A 210 -0.58 -27.66 -1.50
N VAL A 211 -1.52 -27.09 -0.78
CA VAL A 211 -1.56 -25.67 -0.44
C VAL A 211 -1.68 -25.55 1.06
N GLU A 212 -0.72 -24.91 1.70
CA GLU A 212 -0.65 -24.73 3.15
C GLU A 212 -0.54 -23.24 3.51
N THR A 213 -0.98 -22.87 4.71
CA THR A 213 -0.83 -21.51 5.24
C THR A 213 -0.09 -21.59 6.56
N PHE A 214 1.00 -20.84 6.68
CA PHE A 214 1.80 -20.77 7.91
C PHE A 214 1.61 -19.41 8.56
N THR A 215 1.41 -19.40 9.87
CA THR A 215 1.14 -18.20 10.67
C THR A 215 2.29 -17.85 11.60
N ALA A 216 3.15 -18.81 11.97
CA ALA A 216 4.27 -18.59 12.87
C ALA A 216 5.62 -19.13 12.34
N PRO A 217 6.75 -18.44 12.58
CA PRO A 217 8.08 -19.02 12.34
C PRO A 217 8.29 -20.29 13.18
N GLY A 218 8.84 -21.33 12.58
CA GLY A 218 9.07 -22.64 13.19
C GLY A 218 7.95 -23.65 12.98
N GLU A 219 6.76 -23.19 12.59
CA GLU A 219 5.62 -24.04 12.25
C GLU A 219 5.98 -25.03 11.12
N ALA A 220 5.51 -26.27 11.25
CA ALA A 220 5.93 -27.36 10.39
C ALA A 220 4.75 -28.28 10.04
N GLU A 221 4.43 -28.36 8.74
CA GLU A 221 3.34 -29.20 8.24
C GLU A 221 3.86 -30.51 7.63
N PRO A 222 3.47 -31.68 8.17
CA PRO A 222 3.88 -32.97 7.65
C PRO A 222 3.15 -33.30 6.34
N GLN A 223 3.88 -33.87 5.39
CA GLN A 223 3.39 -34.25 4.07
C GLN A 223 3.75 -35.69 3.77
N ALA A 224 2.84 -36.42 3.11
CA ALA A 224 3.03 -37.81 2.74
C ALA A 224 2.53 -38.05 1.31
N VAL A 225 3.43 -38.46 0.42
CA VAL A 225 3.14 -38.67 -1.01
C VAL A 225 3.41 -40.11 -1.39
N ALA A 226 2.44 -40.77 -2.02
CA ALA A 226 2.63 -42.10 -2.60
C ALA A 226 3.56 -42.02 -3.83
N ILE A 227 4.61 -42.83 -3.85
CA ILE A 227 5.60 -42.93 -4.91
C ILE A 227 5.28 -44.10 -5.82
N ALA A 228 5.11 -43.82 -7.12
CA ALA A 228 4.82 -44.82 -8.13
C ALA A 228 5.94 -45.88 -8.20
N PRO A 229 5.65 -47.15 -8.51
CA PRO A 229 6.65 -48.21 -8.55
C PRO A 229 7.82 -47.95 -9.51
N THR A 230 7.57 -47.19 -10.58
CA THR A 230 8.54 -46.84 -11.62
C THR A 230 9.30 -45.54 -11.35
N ALA A 231 8.92 -44.77 -10.33
CA ALA A 231 9.54 -43.50 -10.02
C ALA A 231 10.89 -43.69 -9.32
N GLN A 232 11.96 -43.17 -9.92
CA GLN A 232 13.30 -43.19 -9.34
C GLN A 232 13.72 -41.82 -8.81
N THR A 233 13.05 -40.77 -9.29
CA THR A 233 13.28 -39.39 -8.86
C THR A 233 11.97 -38.70 -8.54
N GLY A 234 12.01 -37.83 -7.53
CA GLY A 234 10.91 -36.98 -7.12
C GLY A 234 11.39 -35.54 -7.02
N GLN A 235 10.48 -34.60 -7.24
CA GLN A 235 10.74 -33.18 -7.13
C GLN A 235 9.65 -32.55 -6.27
N VAL A 236 10.05 -31.83 -5.23
CA VAL A 236 9.16 -31.01 -4.39
C VAL A 236 9.50 -29.56 -4.65
N ALA A 237 8.60 -28.85 -5.33
CA ALA A 237 8.74 -27.43 -5.63
C ALA A 237 7.80 -26.63 -4.73
N LEU A 238 8.36 -25.83 -3.82
CA LEU A 238 7.64 -24.90 -2.96
C LEU A 238 7.70 -23.50 -3.56
N THR A 239 6.57 -22.78 -3.55
CA THR A 239 6.47 -21.37 -3.96
C THR A 239 5.62 -20.58 -2.99
N TRP A 240 6.01 -19.35 -2.69
CA TRP A 240 5.31 -18.42 -1.81
C TRP A 240 5.40 -16.98 -2.33
N SER A 241 4.46 -16.10 -1.94
CA SER A 241 4.35 -14.74 -2.49
C SER A 241 5.31 -13.74 -1.83
N ASP A 242 5.50 -13.82 -0.51
CA ASP A 242 6.28 -12.84 0.23
C ASP A 242 7.80 -13.10 0.16
N PRO A 243 8.60 -12.21 -0.47
CA PRO A 243 10.04 -12.36 -0.57
C PRO A 243 10.80 -12.15 0.75
N GLY A 244 10.15 -11.66 1.81
CA GLY A 244 10.68 -11.55 3.17
C GLY A 244 10.53 -12.83 3.99
N SER A 245 9.68 -13.75 3.56
CA SER A 245 9.44 -15.05 4.19
C SER A 245 10.33 -16.14 3.58
N SER A 246 10.62 -17.20 4.34
CA SER A 246 11.47 -18.30 3.86
C SER A 246 11.01 -19.65 4.40
N PHE A 247 10.97 -20.64 3.51
CA PHE A 247 10.51 -22.00 3.82
C PHE A 247 11.59 -23.03 3.51
N ASP A 248 11.53 -24.16 4.20
CA ASP A 248 12.36 -25.32 3.92
C ASP A 248 11.53 -26.61 3.90
N ALA A 249 12.00 -27.62 3.19
CA ALA A 249 11.46 -28.98 3.26
C ALA A 249 12.49 -29.89 3.93
N THR A 250 12.10 -30.58 5.00
CA THR A 250 13.00 -31.39 5.83
C THR A 250 12.38 -32.75 6.17
N GLY A 251 13.15 -33.63 6.79
CA GLY A 251 12.63 -34.92 7.27
C GLY A 251 12.22 -35.91 6.17
N PHE A 252 12.85 -35.84 4.99
CA PHE A 252 12.55 -36.76 3.88
C PHE A 252 12.84 -38.22 4.27
N GLN A 253 11.80 -39.05 4.26
CA GLN A 253 11.86 -40.46 4.59
C GLN A 253 11.00 -41.27 3.62
N LEU A 254 11.55 -42.34 3.04
CA LEU A 254 10.79 -43.26 2.22
C LEU A 254 10.32 -44.46 3.06
N VAL A 255 9.00 -44.61 3.21
CA VAL A 255 8.38 -45.73 3.90
C VAL A 255 7.91 -46.75 2.87
N GLN A 256 8.49 -47.95 2.87
CA GLN A 256 8.14 -49.00 1.91
C GLN A 256 6.93 -49.81 2.40
N PRO A 257 6.00 -50.20 1.51
CA PRO A 257 4.92 -51.11 1.86
C PRO A 257 5.52 -52.49 2.16
N GLY A 258 5.14 -53.09 3.29
CA GLY A 258 5.66 -54.39 3.73
C GLY A 258 6.83 -54.33 4.72
N SER A 259 7.33 -53.16 5.11
CA SER A 259 8.31 -53.04 6.21
C SER A 259 7.66 -52.98 7.61
N GLY A 260 6.43 -53.49 7.74
CA GLY A 260 5.64 -53.45 8.97
C GLY A 260 6.07 -54.54 9.96
N THR A 261 6.70 -54.10 11.05
CA THR A 261 6.54 -54.65 12.40
C THR A 261 6.53 -56.18 12.55
N ALA A 262 7.69 -56.81 12.34
CA ALA A 262 8.23 -57.71 13.34
C ALA A 262 9.56 -57.10 13.78
N ARG A 263 9.62 -56.56 15.01
CA ARG A 263 10.89 -56.16 15.64
C ARG A 263 11.69 -57.44 15.92
N VAL A 264 12.22 -58.07 14.88
CA VAL A 264 13.38 -58.95 15.07
C VAL A 264 14.58 -58.00 15.12
N PRO A 265 15.38 -58.02 16.19
CA PRO A 265 16.64 -57.28 16.22
C PRO A 265 17.57 -57.93 15.18
N SER A 266 17.46 -57.49 13.93
CA SER A 266 18.33 -57.94 12.85
C SER A 266 19.71 -57.31 13.08
N VAL A 267 20.57 -58.10 13.73
CA VAL A 267 22.00 -57.89 14.02
C VAL A 267 22.86 -57.80 12.74
N LEU A 268 22.28 -57.87 11.54
CA LEU A 268 23.00 -57.70 10.28
C LEU A 268 22.54 -56.45 9.53
N GLY A 269 23.40 -55.43 9.57
CA GLY A 269 23.20 -54.07 9.06
C GLY A 269 22.97 -53.99 7.55
N LYS A 270 21.74 -54.26 7.11
CA LYS A 270 21.30 -53.94 5.75
C LYS A 270 21.10 -52.43 5.64
N VAL A 271 22.16 -51.74 5.20
CA VAL A 271 22.20 -50.30 4.99
C VAL A 271 21.01 -49.89 4.12
N ARG A 272 20.07 -49.11 4.68
CA ARG A 272 18.96 -48.58 3.91
C ARG A 272 19.52 -47.66 2.82
N PRO A 273 19.11 -47.80 1.55
CA PRO A 273 19.61 -46.94 0.49
C PRO A 273 19.33 -45.48 0.84
N LYS A 274 20.40 -44.69 0.96
CA LYS A 274 20.34 -43.28 1.34
C LYS A 274 19.75 -42.46 0.20
N LEU A 275 18.66 -41.75 0.46
CA LEU A 275 18.09 -40.80 -0.50
C LEU A 275 19.11 -39.68 -0.75
N LYS A 276 19.39 -39.38 -2.02
CA LYS A 276 20.21 -38.21 -2.38
C LYS A 276 19.28 -37.04 -2.66
N ILE A 277 19.46 -35.96 -1.89
CA ILE A 277 18.59 -34.78 -1.88
C ILE A 277 19.42 -33.57 -2.31
N THR A 278 18.94 -32.85 -3.31
CA THR A 278 19.55 -31.60 -3.78
C THR A 278 18.53 -30.48 -3.69
N LYS A 279 18.91 -29.37 -3.07
CA LYS A 279 18.04 -28.20 -2.87
C LYS A 279 18.56 -27.03 -3.68
N LYS A 280 17.70 -26.36 -4.43
CA LYS A 280 17.97 -25.07 -5.07
C LYS A 280 16.95 -24.06 -4.58
N ARG A 281 17.41 -23.00 -3.94
CA ARG A 281 16.57 -21.95 -3.35
C ARG A 281 16.68 -20.65 -4.15
N THR A 282 15.57 -19.95 -4.27
CA THR A 282 15.49 -18.54 -4.69
C THR A 282 14.77 -17.73 -3.60
N ARG A 283 14.48 -16.45 -3.86
CA ARG A 283 13.83 -15.56 -2.88
C ARG A 283 12.40 -16.00 -2.53
N THR A 284 11.68 -16.59 -3.48
CA THR A 284 10.25 -16.95 -3.35
C THR A 284 9.96 -18.40 -3.71
N SER A 285 11.01 -19.22 -3.87
CA SER A 285 10.84 -20.65 -4.15
C SER A 285 11.96 -21.53 -3.61
N LEU A 286 11.62 -22.79 -3.35
CA LEU A 286 12.55 -23.85 -3.02
C LEU A 286 12.25 -25.07 -3.89
N ASN A 287 13.26 -25.55 -4.61
CA ASN A 287 13.14 -26.72 -5.45
C ASN A 287 14.01 -27.85 -4.90
N VAL A 288 13.39 -28.95 -4.50
CA VAL A 288 14.05 -30.11 -3.88
C VAL A 288 13.97 -31.31 -4.82
N ARG A 289 15.12 -31.75 -5.34
CA ARG A 289 15.24 -32.97 -6.13
C ARG A 289 15.68 -34.13 -5.23
N ILE A 290 14.95 -35.22 -5.31
CA ILE A 290 15.16 -36.43 -4.51
C ILE A 290 15.40 -37.57 -5.49
N THR A 291 16.52 -38.27 -5.32
CA THR A 291 16.92 -39.39 -6.18
C THR A 291 17.14 -40.65 -5.36
N GLY A 292 16.99 -41.81 -6.01
CA GLY A 292 17.01 -43.11 -5.32
C GLY A 292 15.65 -43.46 -4.71
N LEU A 293 14.57 -42.88 -5.23
CA LEU A 293 13.22 -43.27 -4.83
C LEU A 293 12.93 -44.70 -5.28
N LYS A 294 12.11 -45.38 -4.47
CA LYS A 294 11.53 -46.70 -4.75
C LYS A 294 10.04 -46.62 -4.43
N ARG A 295 9.28 -47.64 -4.85
CA ARG A 295 7.86 -47.80 -4.46
C ARG A 295 7.67 -47.59 -2.95
N GLY A 296 6.72 -46.75 -2.56
CA GLY A 296 6.39 -46.50 -1.16
C GLY A 296 5.71 -45.17 -0.91
N LYS A 297 5.78 -44.65 0.32
CA LYS A 297 5.30 -43.32 0.71
C LYS A 297 6.49 -42.46 1.12
N LEU A 298 6.70 -41.35 0.41
CA LEU A 298 7.68 -40.34 0.79
C LEU A 298 7.05 -39.40 1.81
N LYS A 299 7.57 -39.40 3.03
CA LYS A 299 7.19 -38.48 4.11
C LYS A 299 8.22 -37.34 4.17
N PHE A 300 7.76 -36.13 4.43
CA PHE A 300 8.60 -34.96 4.70
C PHE A 300 7.79 -33.93 5.48
N LYS A 301 8.41 -32.80 5.84
CA LYS A 301 7.74 -31.67 6.49
C LYS A 301 8.11 -30.38 5.79
N ILE A 302 7.15 -29.48 5.61
CA ILE A 302 7.39 -28.11 5.16
C ILE A 302 7.50 -27.24 6.40
N VAL A 303 8.59 -26.48 6.55
CA VAL A 303 8.90 -25.69 7.75
C VAL A 303 9.01 -24.22 7.39
N ALA A 304 8.26 -23.37 8.08
CA ALA A 304 8.42 -21.92 8.02
C ALA A 304 9.69 -21.50 8.77
N LYS A 305 10.76 -21.13 8.06
CA LYS A 305 12.01 -20.70 8.71
C LYS A 305 11.97 -19.24 9.17
N LYS A 306 11.35 -18.38 8.37
CA LYS A 306 11.12 -16.97 8.66
C LYS A 306 9.77 -16.57 8.06
N LEU A 307 8.99 -15.77 8.78
CA LEU A 307 7.75 -15.18 8.29
C LEU A 307 7.73 -13.69 8.61
N LYS A 308 7.22 -12.87 7.67
CA LYS A 308 6.85 -11.47 7.94
C LYS A 308 5.37 -11.31 8.30
N GLY A 309 4.56 -12.29 7.95
CA GLY A 309 3.14 -12.40 8.28
C GLY A 309 2.60 -13.75 7.80
N PRO A 310 1.30 -14.02 7.99
CA PRO A 310 0.66 -15.23 7.48
C PRO A 310 0.93 -15.40 5.98
N THR A 311 1.51 -16.55 5.61
CA THR A 311 1.99 -16.77 4.24
C THR A 311 1.51 -18.11 3.71
N ARG A 312 0.88 -18.05 2.54
CA ARG A 312 0.43 -19.21 1.79
C ARG A 312 1.58 -19.80 0.97
N VAL A 313 1.78 -21.11 1.09
CA VAL A 313 2.81 -21.89 0.37
C VAL A 313 2.13 -22.92 -0.51
N ILE A 314 2.54 -22.99 -1.77
CA ILE A 314 2.09 -24.00 -2.72
C ILE A 314 3.23 -25.01 -2.94
N ALA A 315 2.97 -26.28 -2.67
CA ALA A 315 3.89 -27.39 -2.89
C ALA A 315 3.43 -28.23 -4.08
N LYS A 316 4.24 -28.28 -5.14
CA LYS A 316 4.02 -29.17 -6.30
C LYS A 316 4.99 -30.35 -6.22
N ILE A 317 4.45 -31.56 -6.20
CA ILE A 317 5.22 -32.81 -6.16
C ILE A 317 5.12 -33.52 -7.51
N ARG A 318 6.28 -33.76 -8.13
CA ARG A 318 6.42 -34.48 -9.40
C ARG A 318 7.27 -35.73 -9.21
N GLN A 319 6.96 -36.76 -9.99
CA GLN A 319 7.69 -38.04 -9.99
C GLN A 319 8.08 -38.39 -11.42
N SER A 320 9.27 -38.96 -11.59
CA SER A 320 9.70 -39.42 -12.91
C SER A 320 10.54 -40.69 -12.82
N LYS A 321 10.47 -41.49 -13.89
CA LYS A 321 11.45 -42.53 -14.16
C LYS A 321 12.79 -41.84 -14.48
N ARG A 322 13.90 -42.46 -14.09
CA ARG A 322 15.22 -42.02 -14.57
C ARG A 322 15.26 -42.36 -16.07
N GLY A 323 15.34 -41.33 -16.91
CA GLY A 323 15.74 -41.48 -18.31
C GLY A 323 17.18 -41.94 -18.39
#